data_AF-A7AUV5-F1
#
_entry.id   AF-A7AUV5-F1
#
_cell.length_a   1.000
_cell.length_b   1.000
_cell.length_c   1.000
_cell.angle_alpha   90.00
_cell.angle_beta   90.00
_cell.angle_gamma   90.00
#
_symmetry.space_group_name_H-M   'P 1'
#
loop_
_entity.id
_entity.type
_entity.pdbx_description
1 polymer ?
#
loop_
_entity_poly.entity_id
_entity_poly.type
_entity_poly.pdbx_seq_one_letter_code
_entity_poly.pdbx_strand_id
1 'polypeptide(L)'
;MPDVEAQLEALSELRFDIKSLDDNFTLKSRLSTSVDALCAFIRDDIQEWSLVNEFERVHQFLCQVFDDELRAANASVDGLKKELEEAEAEHRKLTAELDEIESSYNNVNDESSMLQAQQASSLIEEAFALSYAYEESILDEESSRHQEKLLSDIATIEKASDADAEERDRLLYEFLTSSLNITVVSANDKEVQFALLNEPEDRSTQTWDLVTVKTSEMDLPATSKYLWSLIERTFQHSGEESITNPVLDTVRLSL
;
A
#
# COMPACT_ATOMS: atom_id res chain seq x y z
N MET A 1 54.80 -36.06 93.93
CA MET A 1 54.48 -37.48 94.19
C MET A 1 54.97 -37.85 95.58
N PRO A 2 54.07 -38.17 96.52
CA PRO A 2 54.43 -38.34 97.94
C PRO A 2 55.33 -39.56 98.23
N ASP A 3 55.39 -40.55 97.34
CA ASP A 3 56.14 -41.80 97.58
C ASP A 3 57.67 -41.63 97.40
N VAL A 4 58.14 -41.02 96.30
CA VAL A 4 59.58 -40.77 96.10
C VAL A 4 60.15 -39.80 97.14
N GLU A 5 59.38 -38.77 97.48
CA GLU A 5 59.73 -37.77 98.49
C GLU A 5 59.83 -38.41 99.89
N ALA A 6 58.85 -39.25 100.26
CA ALA A 6 58.88 -40.02 101.51
C ALA A 6 60.04 -41.04 101.57
N GLN A 7 60.38 -41.68 100.45
CA GLN A 7 61.51 -42.62 100.39
C GLN A 7 62.87 -41.91 100.53
N LEU A 8 63.02 -40.72 99.95
CA LEU A 8 64.23 -39.89 100.09
C LEU A 8 64.38 -39.32 101.50
N GLU A 9 63.28 -38.88 102.11
CA GLU A 9 63.24 -38.43 103.50
C GLU A 9 63.62 -39.58 104.46
N ALA A 10 63.03 -40.77 104.27
CA ALA A 10 63.36 -41.96 105.04
C ALA A 10 64.81 -42.45 104.88
N LEU A 11 65.46 -42.19 103.73
CA LEU A 11 66.89 -42.43 103.55
C LEU A 11 67.77 -41.42 104.27
N SER A 12 67.33 -40.17 104.37
CA SER A 12 68.09 -39.08 105.00
C SER A 12 68.25 -39.24 106.52
N GLU A 13 67.34 -39.97 107.17
CA GLU A 13 67.36 -40.25 108.61
C GLU A 13 68.28 -41.41 109.01
N LEU A 14 68.69 -42.24 108.04
CA LEU A 14 69.50 -43.43 108.30
C LEU A 14 70.99 -43.08 108.43
N ARG A 15 71.61 -43.51 109.54
CA ARG A 15 73.06 -43.35 109.78
C ARG A 15 73.78 -44.65 109.49
N PHE A 16 74.91 -44.54 108.80
CA PHE A 16 75.81 -45.66 108.54
C PHE A 16 76.53 -46.04 109.84
N ASP A 17 76.25 -47.23 110.37
CA ASP A 17 76.94 -47.77 111.56
C ASP A 17 77.94 -48.85 111.15
N ILE A 18 79.21 -48.63 111.45
CA ILE A 18 80.31 -49.54 111.12
C ILE A 18 80.26 -50.84 111.94
N LYS A 19 79.51 -50.87 113.05
CA LYS A 19 79.44 -52.03 113.97
C LYS A 19 78.19 -52.89 113.82
N SER A 20 77.13 -52.39 113.16
CA SER A 20 75.84 -53.07 113.02
C SER A 20 75.63 -53.56 111.58
N LEU A 21 75.74 -54.87 111.37
CA LEU A 21 75.59 -55.49 110.04
C LEU A 21 74.13 -55.46 109.56
N ASP A 22 73.17 -55.55 110.48
CA ASP A 22 71.73 -55.57 110.20
C ASP A 22 71.20 -54.18 109.80
N ASP A 23 71.71 -53.12 110.43
CA ASP A 23 71.37 -51.75 110.05
C ASP A 23 71.91 -51.41 108.65
N ASN A 24 73.08 -51.95 108.29
CA ASN A 24 73.65 -51.82 106.95
C ASN A 24 72.86 -52.60 105.88
N PHE A 25 72.31 -53.78 106.22
CA PHE A 25 71.42 -54.50 105.31
C PHE A 25 70.11 -53.73 105.07
N THR A 26 69.55 -53.14 106.14
CA THR A 26 68.34 -52.31 106.08
C THR A 26 68.59 -51.05 105.24
N LEU A 27 69.75 -50.41 105.41
CA LEU A 27 70.17 -49.26 104.60
C LEU A 27 70.31 -49.64 103.12
N LYS A 28 70.94 -50.78 102.82
CA LYS A 28 71.10 -51.26 101.44
C LYS A 28 69.76 -51.59 100.78
N SER A 29 68.86 -52.25 101.51
CA SER A 29 67.52 -52.58 101.01
C SER A 29 66.71 -51.32 100.73
N ARG A 30 66.68 -50.37 101.67
CA ARG A 30 65.99 -49.08 101.48
C ARG A 30 66.59 -48.27 100.33
N LEU A 31 67.92 -48.23 100.22
CA LEU A 31 68.59 -47.57 99.11
C LEU A 31 68.20 -48.19 97.76
N SER A 32 68.13 -49.53 97.68
CA SER A 32 67.67 -50.22 96.48
C SER A 32 66.23 -49.83 96.14
N THR A 33 65.33 -49.85 97.12
CA THR A 33 63.92 -49.46 96.93
C THR A 33 63.77 -48.03 96.45
N SER A 34 64.53 -47.08 97.02
CA SER A 34 64.48 -45.68 96.57
C SER A 34 65.07 -45.49 95.18
N VAL A 35 66.12 -46.23 94.81
CA VAL A 35 66.67 -46.23 93.45
C VAL A 35 65.66 -46.79 92.45
N ASP A 36 64.97 -47.88 92.79
CA ASP A 36 63.92 -48.46 91.94
C ASP A 36 62.73 -47.50 91.77
N ALA A 37 62.31 -46.82 92.85
CA ALA A 37 61.26 -45.80 92.81
C ALA A 37 61.65 -44.59 91.94
N LEU A 38 62.90 -44.13 92.04
CA LEU A 38 63.42 -43.06 91.19
C LEU A 38 63.52 -43.49 89.71
N CYS A 39 63.93 -44.74 89.44
CA CYS A 39 63.98 -45.25 88.07
C CYS A 39 62.59 -45.38 87.45
N ALA A 40 61.58 -45.78 88.24
CA ALA A 40 60.19 -45.81 87.82
C ALA A 40 59.66 -44.40 87.52
N PHE A 41 59.96 -43.43 88.40
CA PHE A 41 59.61 -42.02 88.21
C PHE A 41 60.22 -41.42 86.94
N ILE A 42 61.55 -41.58 86.75
CA ILE A 42 62.24 -41.10 85.53
C ILE A 42 61.62 -41.73 84.27
N ARG A 43 61.22 -43.01 84.33
CA ARG A 43 60.57 -43.69 83.21
C ARG A 43 59.18 -43.13 82.92
N ASP A 44 58.40 -42.83 83.95
CA ASP A 44 57.06 -42.23 83.84
C ASP A 44 57.13 -40.83 83.23
N ASP A 45 58.02 -39.96 83.75
CA ASP A 45 58.28 -38.63 83.19
C ASP A 45 58.66 -38.69 81.70
N ILE A 46 59.52 -39.64 81.30
CA ILE A 46 59.90 -39.82 79.88
C ILE A 46 58.69 -40.22 79.02
N GLN A 47 57.79 -41.06 79.53
CA GLN A 47 56.58 -41.46 78.82
C GLN A 47 55.58 -40.30 78.70
N GLU A 48 55.40 -39.51 79.76
CA GLU A 48 54.58 -38.29 79.72
C GLU A 48 55.12 -37.29 78.69
N TRP A 49 56.43 -37.03 78.67
CA TRP A 49 57.06 -36.18 77.66
C TRP A 49 56.86 -36.68 76.23
N SER A 50 56.90 -38.01 76.03
CA SER A 50 56.62 -38.61 74.72
C SER A 50 55.16 -38.37 74.29
N LEU A 51 54.20 -38.51 75.21
CA LEU A 51 52.78 -38.26 74.93
C LEU A 51 52.51 -36.78 74.63
N VAL A 52 53.14 -35.86 75.38
CA VAL A 52 53.02 -34.41 75.13
C VAL A 52 53.56 -34.04 73.75
N ASN A 53 54.70 -34.59 73.35
CA ASN A 53 55.26 -34.37 72.00
C ASN A 53 54.35 -34.93 70.90
N GLU A 54 53.75 -36.10 71.11
CA GLU A 54 52.80 -36.68 70.15
C GLU A 54 51.54 -35.81 70.05
N PHE A 55 51.00 -35.36 71.19
CA PHE A 55 49.86 -34.45 71.23
C PHE A 55 50.17 -33.13 70.51
N GLU A 56 51.33 -32.53 70.74
CA GLU A 56 51.75 -31.31 70.05
C GLU A 56 51.86 -31.53 68.54
N ARG A 57 52.44 -32.66 68.11
CA ARG A 57 52.52 -33.01 66.70
C ARG A 57 51.14 -33.17 66.06
N VAL A 58 50.22 -33.87 66.72
CA VAL A 58 48.84 -34.04 66.24
C VAL A 58 48.12 -32.69 66.20
N HIS A 59 48.30 -31.85 67.21
CA HIS A 59 47.71 -30.52 67.26
C HIS A 59 48.21 -29.63 66.12
N GLN A 60 49.53 -29.58 65.88
CA GLN A 60 50.12 -28.83 64.76
C GLN A 60 49.62 -29.35 63.40
N PHE A 61 49.56 -30.66 63.22
CA PHE A 61 49.01 -31.26 62.00
C PHE A 61 47.55 -30.84 61.78
N LEU A 62 46.73 -30.89 62.83
CA LEU A 62 45.32 -30.51 62.75
C LEU A 62 45.16 -29.02 62.41
N CYS A 63 45.97 -28.13 63.00
CA CYS A 63 45.98 -26.71 62.66
C CYS A 63 46.33 -26.48 61.18
N GLN A 64 47.33 -27.19 60.65
CA GLN A 64 47.69 -27.08 59.23
C GLN A 64 46.55 -27.54 58.31
N VAL A 65 45.90 -28.66 58.62
CA VAL A 65 44.75 -29.14 57.84
C VAL A 65 43.62 -28.11 57.84
N PHE A 66 43.28 -27.53 59.00
CA PHE A 66 42.27 -26.49 59.07
C PHE A 66 42.66 -25.22 58.30
N ASP A 67 43.91 -24.78 58.39
CA ASP A 67 44.38 -23.60 57.65
C ASP A 67 44.33 -23.82 56.14
N ASP A 68 44.68 -25.02 55.66
CA ASP A 68 44.62 -25.38 54.25
C ASP A 68 43.18 -25.52 53.75
N GLU A 69 42.29 -26.13 54.53
CA GLU A 69 40.86 -26.18 54.22
C GLU A 69 40.23 -24.79 54.18
N LEU A 70 40.58 -23.91 55.14
CA LEU A 70 40.09 -22.54 55.18
C LEU A 70 40.63 -21.72 54.00
N ARG A 71 41.89 -21.91 53.63
CA ARG A 71 42.48 -21.26 52.44
C ARG A 71 41.80 -21.74 51.15
N ALA A 72 41.56 -23.05 51.01
CA ALA A 72 40.87 -23.62 49.86
C ALA A 72 39.42 -23.14 49.76
N ALA A 73 38.70 -23.09 50.88
CA ALA A 73 37.34 -22.58 50.95
C ALA A 73 37.28 -21.10 50.54
N ASN A 74 38.19 -20.26 51.06
CA ASN A 74 38.25 -18.85 50.69
C ASN A 74 38.55 -18.65 49.20
N ALA A 75 39.51 -19.41 48.64
CA ALA A 75 39.81 -19.35 47.22
C ALA A 75 38.61 -19.75 46.34
N SER A 76 37.83 -20.76 46.78
CA SER A 76 36.59 -21.17 46.10
C SER A 76 35.52 -20.07 46.16
N VAL A 77 35.32 -19.46 47.33
CA VAL A 77 34.35 -18.34 47.51
C VAL A 77 34.72 -17.15 46.63
N ASP A 78 36.00 -16.79 46.55
CA ASP A 78 36.45 -15.68 45.72
C ASP A 78 36.29 -15.98 44.22
N GLY A 79 36.50 -17.24 43.81
CA GLY A 79 36.19 -17.71 42.46
C GLY A 79 34.70 -17.55 42.12
N LEU A 80 33.82 -18.04 42.99
CA LEU A 80 32.37 -17.93 42.82
C LEU A 80 31.88 -16.48 42.81
N LYS A 81 32.47 -15.60 43.63
CA LYS A 81 32.16 -14.17 43.59
C LYS A 81 32.50 -13.56 42.23
N LYS A 82 33.65 -13.91 41.66
CA LYS A 82 34.06 -13.40 40.35
C LYS A 82 33.12 -13.89 39.24
N GLU A 83 32.75 -15.17 39.26
CA GLU A 83 31.77 -15.73 38.31
C GLU A 83 30.40 -15.05 38.45
N LEU A 84 29.95 -14.77 39.68
CA LEU A 84 28.71 -14.04 39.93
C LEU A 84 28.77 -12.61 39.38
N GLU A 85 29.86 -11.87 39.63
CA GLU A 85 30.04 -10.51 39.11
C GLU A 85 30.04 -10.47 37.57
N GLU A 86 30.69 -11.45 36.93
CA GLU A 86 30.70 -11.60 35.47
C GLU A 86 29.29 -11.90 34.93
N ALA A 87 28.58 -12.85 35.55
CA ALA A 87 27.21 -13.20 35.16
C ALA A 87 26.23 -12.02 35.36
N GLU A 88 26.36 -11.25 36.44
CA GLU A 88 25.57 -10.05 36.67
C GLU A 88 25.85 -8.94 35.66
N ALA A 89 27.10 -8.80 35.21
CA ALA A 89 27.46 -7.86 34.16
C ALA A 89 26.87 -8.27 32.79
N GLU A 90 26.95 -9.56 32.45
CA GLU A 90 26.36 -10.10 31.23
C GLU A 90 24.83 -9.97 31.24
N HIS A 91 24.17 -10.30 32.36
CA HIS A 91 22.73 -10.12 32.51
C HIS A 91 22.30 -8.66 32.30
N ARG A 92 23.04 -7.70 32.88
CA ARG A 92 22.76 -6.27 32.68
C ARG A 92 22.91 -5.85 31.23
N LYS A 93 23.94 -6.35 30.55
CA LYS A 93 24.15 -6.08 29.12
C LYS A 93 23.00 -6.65 28.27
N LEU A 94 22.64 -7.91 28.48
CA LEU A 94 21.54 -8.55 27.75
C LEU A 94 20.20 -7.86 28.00
N THR A 95 19.96 -7.39 29.22
CA THR A 95 18.75 -6.62 29.55
C THR A 95 18.69 -5.32 28.75
N ALA A 96 19.81 -4.58 28.68
CA ALA A 96 19.88 -3.35 27.89
C ALA A 96 19.71 -3.59 26.38
N GLU A 97 20.29 -4.67 25.84
CA GLU A 97 20.08 -5.07 24.44
C GLU A 97 18.61 -5.43 24.17
N LEU A 98 17.94 -6.09 25.12
CA LEU A 98 16.52 -6.43 25.00
C LEU A 98 15.64 -5.17 24.99
N ASP A 99 15.91 -4.21 25.88
CA ASP A 99 15.20 -2.93 25.92
C ASP A 99 15.37 -2.14 24.59
N GLU A 100 16.58 -2.14 24.02
CA GLU A 100 16.86 -1.51 22.72
C GLU A 100 16.10 -2.20 21.58
N ILE A 101 16.10 -3.54 21.56
CA ILE A 101 15.35 -4.32 20.57
C ILE A 101 13.85 -4.04 20.69
N GLU A 102 13.30 -4.02 21.90
CA GLU A 102 11.88 -3.73 22.14
C GLU A 102 11.50 -2.33 21.65
N SER A 103 12.34 -1.33 21.93
CA SER A 103 12.13 0.03 21.41
C SER A 103 12.18 0.08 19.88
N SER A 104 13.13 -0.61 19.25
CA SER A 104 13.25 -0.65 17.79
C SER A 104 12.07 -1.36 17.13
N TYR A 105 11.59 -2.45 17.74
CA TYR A 105 10.44 -3.22 17.28
C TYR A 105 9.18 -2.37 17.31
N ASN A 106 8.94 -1.66 18.41
CA ASN A 106 7.80 -0.77 18.54
C ASN A 106 7.83 0.34 17.47
N ASN A 107 8.99 0.96 17.23
CA ASN A 107 9.11 1.99 16.19
C ASN A 107 8.80 1.44 14.79
N VAL A 108 9.35 0.26 14.44
CA VAL A 108 9.06 -0.38 13.14
C VAL A 108 7.59 -0.75 13.01
N ASN A 109 6.96 -1.22 14.08
CA ASN A 109 5.54 -1.54 14.10
C ASN A 109 4.66 -0.30 13.90
N ASP A 110 5.03 0.82 14.51
CA ASP A 110 4.34 2.11 14.36
C ASP A 110 4.50 2.67 12.94
N GLU A 111 5.72 2.63 12.39
CA GLU A 111 5.98 3.03 11.00
C GLU A 111 5.20 2.18 10.00
N SER A 112 5.17 0.86 10.20
CA SER A 112 4.38 -0.07 9.37
C SER A 112 2.89 0.25 9.42
N SER A 113 2.36 0.48 10.63
CA SER A 113 0.96 0.85 10.84
C SER A 113 0.62 2.18 10.16
N MET A 114 1.50 3.17 10.25
CA MET A 114 1.34 4.47 9.59
C MET A 114 1.37 4.33 8.06
N LEU A 115 2.31 3.55 7.51
CA LEU A 115 2.40 3.30 6.08
C LEU A 115 1.16 2.57 5.55
N GLN A 116 0.65 1.57 6.29
CA GLN A 116 -0.61 0.91 5.96
C GLN A 116 -1.78 1.89 5.93
N ALA A 117 -1.89 2.76 6.92
CA ALA A 117 -2.95 3.76 6.96
C ALA A 117 -2.85 4.76 5.80
N GLN A 118 -1.64 5.23 5.45
CA GLN A 118 -1.42 6.10 4.31
C GLN A 118 -1.76 5.43 2.98
N GLN A 119 -1.34 4.18 2.79
CA GLN A 119 -1.66 3.41 1.59
C GLN A 119 -3.17 3.18 1.47
N ALA A 120 -3.84 2.82 2.56
CA ALA A 120 -5.29 2.65 2.58
C ALA A 120 -6.01 3.96 2.22
N SER A 121 -5.60 5.09 2.81
CA SER A 121 -6.18 6.41 2.52
C SER A 121 -5.99 6.79 1.05
N SER A 122 -4.78 6.61 0.51
CA SER A 122 -4.48 6.92 -0.89
C SER A 122 -5.31 6.08 -1.86
N LEU A 123 -5.47 4.78 -1.59
CA LEU A 123 -6.28 3.89 -2.43
C LEU A 123 -7.76 4.26 -2.37
N ILE A 124 -8.26 4.68 -1.21
CA ILE A 124 -9.63 5.16 -1.05
C ILE A 124 -9.85 6.44 -1.87
N GLU A 125 -8.93 7.41 -1.78
CA GLU A 125 -8.99 8.65 -2.56
C GLU A 125 -8.97 8.38 -4.07
N GLU A 126 -8.08 7.51 -4.54
CA GLU A 126 -8.01 7.11 -5.95
C GLU A 126 -9.29 6.40 -6.41
N ALA A 127 -9.84 5.50 -5.59
CA ALA A 127 -11.11 4.83 -5.89
C ALA A 127 -12.28 5.82 -5.99
N PHE A 128 -12.36 6.82 -5.10
CA PHE A 128 -13.36 7.87 -5.20
C PHE A 128 -13.17 8.73 -6.45
N ALA A 129 -11.94 9.13 -6.77
CA ALA A 129 -11.64 9.91 -7.97
C ALA A 129 -12.01 9.16 -9.25
N LEU A 130 -11.69 7.85 -9.34
CA LEU A 130 -12.07 7.00 -10.47
C LEU A 130 -13.59 6.83 -10.57
N SER A 131 -14.28 6.64 -9.43
CA SER A 131 -15.74 6.55 -9.41
C SER A 131 -16.38 7.82 -9.98
N TYR A 132 -15.89 8.99 -9.57
CA TYR A 132 -16.38 10.27 -10.05
C TYR A 132 -16.13 10.47 -11.55
N ALA A 133 -14.91 10.20 -12.02
CA ALA A 133 -14.56 10.30 -13.44
C ALA A 133 -15.38 9.32 -14.31
N TYR A 134 -15.69 8.14 -13.79
CA TYR A 134 -16.54 7.17 -14.46
C TYR A 134 -17.99 7.65 -14.58
N GLU A 135 -18.56 8.22 -13.52
CA GLU A 135 -19.90 8.82 -13.55
C GLU A 135 -19.98 9.99 -14.54
N GLU A 136 -18.96 10.86 -14.56
CA GLU A 136 -18.87 11.96 -15.52
C GLU A 136 -18.83 11.46 -16.97
N SER A 137 -18.02 10.43 -17.24
CA SER A 137 -17.94 9.82 -18.57
C SER A 137 -19.27 9.19 -19.02
N ILE A 138 -20.06 8.62 -18.10
CA ILE A 138 -21.39 8.10 -18.43
C ILE A 138 -22.31 9.23 -18.85
N LEU A 139 -22.32 10.34 -18.10
CA LEU A 139 -23.17 11.50 -18.42
C LEU A 139 -22.80 12.11 -19.78
N ASP A 140 -21.51 12.21 -20.09
CA ASP A 140 -21.03 12.68 -21.39
C ASP A 140 -21.43 11.74 -22.53
N GLU A 141 -21.36 10.43 -22.31
CA GLU A 141 -21.79 9.44 -23.29
C GLU A 141 -23.32 9.52 -23.53
N GLU A 142 -24.12 9.64 -22.48
CA GLU A 142 -25.57 9.82 -22.58
C GLU A 142 -25.96 11.11 -23.29
N SER A 143 -25.27 12.22 -22.98
CA SER A 143 -25.44 13.51 -23.65
C SER A 143 -25.12 13.41 -25.14
N SER A 144 -24.01 12.76 -25.48
CA SER A 144 -23.59 12.54 -26.88
C SER A 144 -24.60 11.68 -27.64
N ARG A 145 -25.09 10.59 -27.05
CA ARG A 145 -26.15 9.75 -27.64
C ARG A 145 -27.44 10.54 -27.88
N HIS A 146 -27.81 11.42 -26.94
CA HIS A 146 -28.98 12.28 -27.13
C HIS A 146 -28.79 13.26 -28.29
N GLN A 147 -27.61 13.86 -28.40
CA GLN A 147 -27.27 14.75 -29.50
C GLN A 147 -27.26 14.03 -30.85
N GLU A 148 -26.68 12.84 -30.93
CA GLU A 148 -26.71 12.01 -32.15
C GLU A 148 -28.13 11.67 -32.57
N LYS A 149 -29.00 11.34 -31.60
CA LYS A 149 -30.41 11.06 -31.87
C LYS A 149 -31.12 12.30 -32.43
N LEU A 150 -30.91 13.48 -31.85
CA LEU A 150 -31.49 14.73 -32.36
C LEU A 150 -31.03 15.01 -33.79
N LEU A 151 -29.74 14.84 -34.10
CA LEU A 151 -29.21 15.03 -35.45
C LEU A 151 -29.79 14.01 -36.44
N SER A 152 -29.94 12.75 -36.02
CA SER A 152 -30.61 11.73 -36.82
C SER A 152 -32.06 12.11 -37.11
N ASP A 153 -32.80 12.54 -36.08
CA ASP A 153 -34.21 12.96 -36.23
C ASP A 153 -34.31 14.17 -37.19
N ILE A 154 -33.44 15.17 -37.07
CA ILE A 154 -33.36 16.31 -38.01
C ILE A 154 -33.11 15.83 -39.44
N ALA A 155 -32.13 14.96 -39.66
CA ALA A 155 -31.84 14.42 -40.99
C ALA A 155 -33.02 13.65 -41.59
N THR A 156 -33.80 12.94 -40.76
CA THR A 156 -35.04 12.28 -41.24
C THR A 156 -36.13 13.27 -41.62
N ILE A 157 -36.26 14.38 -40.87
CA ILE A 157 -37.22 15.46 -41.16
C ILE A 157 -36.82 16.19 -42.44
N GLU A 158 -35.55 16.53 -42.61
CA GLU A 158 -35.03 17.17 -43.83
C GLU A 158 -35.29 16.28 -45.06
N LYS A 159 -34.99 14.97 -44.96
CA LYS A 159 -35.27 14.03 -46.04
C LYS A 159 -36.76 13.90 -46.37
N ALA A 160 -37.63 13.95 -45.36
CA ALA A 160 -39.08 13.97 -45.58
C ALA A 160 -39.53 15.28 -46.25
N SER A 161 -38.98 16.42 -45.83
CA SER A 161 -39.24 17.72 -46.45
C SER A 161 -38.77 17.79 -47.89
N ASP A 162 -37.62 17.20 -48.22
CA ASP A 162 -37.11 17.11 -49.58
C ASP A 162 -38.02 16.24 -50.45
N ALA A 163 -38.49 15.11 -49.91
CA ALA A 163 -39.45 14.24 -50.61
C ALA A 163 -40.80 14.95 -50.86
N ASP A 164 -41.30 15.70 -49.88
CA ASP A 164 -42.51 16.52 -50.02
C ASP A 164 -42.33 17.62 -51.08
N ALA A 165 -41.14 18.24 -51.14
CA ALA A 165 -40.80 19.23 -52.16
C ALA A 165 -40.73 18.61 -53.56
N GLU A 166 -40.11 17.43 -53.71
CA GLU A 166 -40.09 16.67 -54.96
C GLU A 166 -41.50 16.28 -55.43
N GLU A 167 -42.37 15.82 -54.51
CA GLU A 167 -43.75 15.47 -54.83
C GLU A 167 -44.56 16.70 -55.25
N ARG A 168 -44.43 17.83 -54.53
CA ARG A 168 -45.07 19.09 -54.91
C ARG A 168 -44.62 19.55 -56.29
N ASP A 169 -43.32 19.53 -56.56
CA ASP A 169 -42.75 19.98 -57.83
C ASP A 169 -43.19 19.06 -58.98
N ARG A 170 -43.29 17.75 -58.73
CA ARG A 170 -43.88 16.79 -59.67
C ARG A 170 -45.35 17.08 -59.95
N LEU A 171 -46.17 17.30 -58.92
CA LEU A 171 -47.59 17.61 -59.09
C LEU A 171 -47.79 18.93 -59.84
N LEU A 172 -46.94 19.93 -59.56
CA LEU A 172 -46.94 21.20 -60.29
C LEU A 172 -46.60 20.98 -61.77
N TYR A 173 -45.57 20.17 -62.06
CA TYR A 173 -45.22 19.83 -63.44
C TYR A 173 -46.35 19.10 -64.17
N GLU A 174 -46.96 18.10 -63.51
CA GLU A 174 -48.13 17.38 -64.05
C GLU A 174 -49.31 18.33 -64.30
N PHE A 175 -49.57 19.29 -63.39
CA PHE A 175 -50.61 20.31 -63.57
C PHE A 175 -50.31 21.24 -64.76
N LEU A 176 -49.09 21.81 -64.83
CA LEU A 176 -48.68 22.72 -65.91
C LEU A 176 -48.76 22.05 -67.29
N THR A 177 -48.33 20.78 -67.38
CA THR A 177 -48.33 20.05 -68.65
C THR A 177 -49.71 19.55 -69.06
N SER A 178 -50.54 19.06 -68.13
CA SER A 178 -51.85 18.48 -68.45
C SER A 178 -52.97 19.50 -68.59
N SER A 179 -52.98 20.54 -67.75
CA SER A 179 -54.10 21.48 -67.64
C SER A 179 -53.87 22.77 -68.43
N LEU A 180 -52.61 23.18 -68.58
CA LEU A 180 -52.24 24.42 -69.26
C LEU A 180 -51.53 24.18 -70.61
N ASN A 181 -51.30 22.92 -71.00
CA ASN A 181 -50.53 22.53 -72.18
C ASN A 181 -49.16 23.24 -72.29
N ILE A 182 -48.54 23.52 -71.14
CA ILE A 182 -47.21 24.14 -71.05
C ILE A 182 -46.19 23.03 -70.87
N THR A 183 -45.22 22.95 -71.78
CA THR A 183 -44.10 22.01 -71.66
C THR A 183 -42.85 22.78 -71.31
N VAL A 184 -42.14 22.38 -70.25
CA VAL A 184 -40.81 22.94 -69.96
C VAL A 184 -39.82 22.27 -70.91
N VAL A 185 -39.17 23.07 -71.75
CA VAL A 185 -38.25 22.58 -72.80
C VAL A 185 -36.83 22.44 -72.27
N SER A 186 -36.39 23.42 -71.48
CA SER A 186 -35.10 23.37 -70.79
C SER A 186 -35.15 24.23 -69.55
N ALA A 187 -34.46 23.78 -68.49
CA ALA A 187 -34.30 24.53 -67.25
C ALA A 187 -32.84 24.42 -66.82
N ASN A 188 -32.16 25.57 -66.73
CA ASN A 188 -30.81 25.71 -66.23
C ASN A 188 -30.81 26.74 -65.10
N ASP A 189 -29.74 26.80 -64.31
CA ASP A 189 -29.59 27.73 -63.18
C ASP A 189 -29.79 29.22 -63.56
N LYS A 190 -29.68 29.56 -64.86
CA LYS A 190 -29.73 30.92 -65.39
C LYS A 190 -31.00 31.24 -66.19
N GLU A 191 -31.69 30.24 -66.71
CA GLU A 191 -32.87 30.44 -67.57
C GLU A 191 -33.78 29.21 -67.58
N VAL A 192 -35.09 29.47 -67.67
CA VAL A 192 -36.13 28.46 -67.83
C VAL A 192 -36.90 28.75 -69.12
N GLN A 193 -36.98 27.77 -70.00
CA GLN A 193 -37.68 27.85 -71.28
C GLN A 193 -38.97 27.05 -71.22
N PHE A 194 -40.08 27.70 -71.51
CA PHE A 194 -41.42 27.13 -71.59
C PHE A 194 -41.90 27.14 -73.03
N ALA A 195 -42.53 26.08 -73.49
CA ALA A 195 -43.29 26.05 -74.73
C ALA A 195 -44.77 25.95 -74.39
N LEU A 196 -45.55 26.95 -74.78
CA LEU A 196 -47.00 26.96 -74.64
C LEU A 196 -47.63 26.48 -75.95
N LEU A 197 -48.40 25.40 -75.88
CA LEU A 197 -49.19 24.92 -77.02
C LEU A 197 -50.47 25.76 -77.13
N ASN A 198 -50.65 26.38 -78.29
CA ASN A 198 -51.86 27.11 -78.63
C ASN A 198 -52.64 26.34 -79.70
N GLU A 199 -53.83 25.85 -79.33
CA GLU A 199 -54.74 25.13 -80.21
C GLU A 199 -55.98 26.00 -80.53
N PRO A 200 -56.11 26.52 -81.76
CA PRO A 200 -57.31 27.22 -82.19
C PRO A 200 -58.49 26.23 -82.36
N GLU A 201 -59.73 26.71 -82.21
CA GLU A 201 -60.96 25.89 -82.25
C GLU A 201 -61.08 25.01 -83.52
N ASP A 202 -60.54 25.46 -84.65
CA ASP A 202 -60.55 24.72 -85.93
C ASP A 202 -59.61 23.51 -85.96
N ARG A 203 -58.79 23.29 -84.92
CA ARG A 203 -57.77 22.21 -84.78
C ARG A 203 -56.84 22.03 -85.99
N SER A 204 -56.75 23.02 -86.86
CA SER A 204 -56.08 22.92 -88.16
C SER A 204 -54.59 23.27 -88.11
N THR A 205 -54.16 24.01 -87.09
CA THR A 205 -52.76 24.43 -86.90
C THR A 205 -52.43 24.47 -85.40
N GLN A 206 -51.41 23.73 -84.97
CA GLN A 206 -50.89 23.79 -83.61
C GLN A 206 -49.67 24.72 -83.63
N THR A 207 -49.67 25.75 -82.77
CA THR A 207 -48.52 26.66 -82.66
C THR A 207 -47.92 26.56 -81.27
N TRP A 208 -46.60 26.58 -81.21
CA TRP A 208 -45.86 26.57 -79.95
C TRP A 208 -45.23 27.94 -79.74
N ASP A 209 -45.68 28.64 -78.71
CA ASP A 209 -45.10 29.90 -78.29
C ASP A 209 -44.00 29.60 -77.26
N LEU A 210 -42.73 29.77 -77.66
CA LEU A 210 -41.58 29.57 -76.78
C LEU A 210 -41.32 30.84 -75.98
N VAL A 211 -41.29 30.72 -74.65
CA VAL A 211 -41.04 31.79 -73.69
C VAL A 211 -39.79 31.45 -72.90
N THR A 212 -38.77 32.32 -72.96
CA THR A 212 -37.54 32.15 -72.17
C THR A 212 -37.53 33.13 -71.02
N VAL A 213 -37.44 32.63 -69.79
CA VAL A 213 -37.38 33.42 -68.55
C VAL A 213 -35.99 33.31 -67.95
N LYS A 214 -35.27 34.43 -67.81
CA LYS A 214 -33.99 34.47 -67.08
C LYS A 214 -34.23 34.50 -65.58
N THR A 215 -33.60 33.59 -64.84
CA THR A 215 -33.78 33.46 -63.38
C THR A 215 -33.23 34.67 -62.63
N SER A 216 -32.23 35.37 -63.17
CA SER A 216 -31.64 36.59 -62.59
C SER A 216 -32.54 37.83 -62.64
N GLU A 217 -33.62 37.79 -63.42
CA GLU A 217 -34.53 38.93 -63.65
C GLU A 217 -35.96 38.63 -63.14
N MET A 218 -36.13 37.56 -62.35
CA MET A 218 -37.43 37.18 -61.78
C MET A 218 -37.78 37.99 -60.52
N ASP A 219 -38.48 39.10 -60.70
CA ASP A 219 -39.31 39.65 -59.62
C ASP A 219 -40.59 38.82 -59.49
N LEU A 220 -40.65 37.94 -58.47
CA LEU A 220 -41.76 36.96 -58.24
C LEU A 220 -43.18 37.50 -58.52
N PRO A 221 -43.56 38.73 -58.10
CA PRO A 221 -44.91 39.25 -58.33
C PRO A 221 -45.16 39.73 -59.76
N ALA A 222 -44.13 40.19 -60.47
CA ALA A 222 -44.25 40.74 -61.82
C ALA A 222 -44.21 39.63 -62.87
N THR A 223 -43.32 38.65 -62.70
CA THR A 223 -43.17 37.51 -63.61
C THR A 223 -44.39 36.59 -63.56
N SER A 224 -44.97 36.37 -62.37
CA SER A 224 -46.20 35.56 -62.21
C SER A 224 -47.41 36.19 -62.89
N LYS A 225 -47.63 37.51 -62.75
CA LYS A 225 -48.69 38.24 -63.46
C LYS A 225 -48.54 38.16 -64.96
N TYR A 226 -47.32 38.26 -65.47
CA TYR A 226 -47.06 38.20 -66.90
C TYR A 226 -47.25 36.78 -67.48
N LEU A 227 -46.72 35.75 -66.81
CA LEU A 227 -46.98 34.35 -67.18
C LEU A 227 -48.47 34.06 -67.16
N TRP A 228 -49.20 34.55 -66.15
CA TRP A 228 -50.66 34.42 -66.10
C TRP A 228 -51.34 35.13 -67.28
N SER A 229 -50.88 36.31 -67.68
CA SER A 229 -51.42 37.00 -68.87
C SER A 229 -51.13 36.25 -70.19
N LEU A 230 -49.99 35.57 -70.30
CA LEU A 230 -49.65 34.71 -71.45
C LEU A 230 -50.55 33.47 -71.49
N ILE A 231 -50.77 32.84 -70.33
CA ILE A 231 -51.67 31.70 -70.17
C ILE A 231 -53.11 32.12 -70.49
N GLU A 232 -53.60 33.21 -69.93
CA GLU A 232 -54.93 33.75 -70.26
C GLU A 232 -55.07 33.99 -71.76
N ARG A 233 -54.03 34.48 -72.43
CA ARG A 233 -54.02 34.66 -73.88
C ARG A 233 -54.06 33.35 -74.68
N THR A 234 -53.54 32.24 -74.16
CA THR A 234 -53.76 30.92 -74.78
C THR A 234 -55.22 30.46 -74.66
N PHE A 235 -55.98 30.97 -73.68
CA PHE A 235 -57.40 30.67 -73.50
C PHE A 235 -58.35 31.76 -74.04
N GLN A 236 -57.86 32.97 -74.29
CA GLN A 236 -58.65 34.09 -74.82
C GLN A 236 -58.51 34.15 -76.34
N HIS A 237 -59.52 33.65 -77.03
CA HIS A 237 -59.58 33.55 -78.49
C HIS A 237 -59.89 34.86 -79.24
N SER A 238 -59.36 36.01 -78.81
CA SER A 238 -59.58 37.27 -79.53
C SER A 238 -58.49 38.32 -79.32
N GLY A 239 -57.83 38.71 -80.43
CA GLY A 239 -57.23 40.04 -80.60
C GLY A 239 -55.71 40.11 -80.47
N GLU A 240 -55.06 40.51 -81.56
CA GLU A 240 -53.65 40.90 -81.62
C GLU A 240 -53.40 42.17 -80.79
N GLU A 241 -52.73 42.04 -79.65
CA GLU A 241 -51.95 43.14 -79.08
C GLU A 241 -50.54 42.65 -78.72
N SER A 242 -49.51 43.31 -79.25
CA SER A 242 -48.12 43.06 -78.89
C SER A 242 -47.75 43.92 -77.68
N ILE A 243 -47.61 43.31 -76.51
CA ILE A 243 -46.96 43.97 -75.37
C ILE A 243 -45.49 43.55 -75.42
N THR A 244 -44.64 44.46 -75.91
CA THR A 244 -43.19 44.33 -75.80
C THR A 244 -42.81 44.63 -74.35
N ASN A 245 -42.49 43.60 -73.58
CA ASN A 245 -41.90 43.72 -72.26
C ASN A 245 -40.41 43.38 -72.38
N PRO A 246 -39.46 44.23 -71.92
CA PRO A 246 -38.03 44.06 -72.22
C PRO A 246 -37.35 42.91 -71.48
N VAL A 247 -38.10 42.09 -70.74
CA VAL A 247 -37.56 41.06 -69.82
C VAL A 247 -37.67 39.65 -70.40
N LEU A 248 -38.49 39.42 -71.44
CA LEU A 248 -38.79 38.08 -71.95
C LEU A 248 -38.85 38.05 -73.48
N ASP A 249 -37.99 37.24 -74.11
CA ASP A 249 -38.02 36.97 -75.54
C ASP A 249 -39.06 35.88 -75.84
N THR A 250 -40.04 36.21 -76.68
CA THR A 250 -41.05 35.28 -77.18
C THR A 250 -40.77 34.95 -78.63
N VAL A 251 -40.57 33.66 -78.93
CA VAL A 251 -40.38 33.16 -80.29
C VAL A 251 -41.55 32.25 -80.63
N ARG A 252 -42.38 32.69 -81.58
CA ARG A 252 -43.51 31.90 -82.08
C ARG A 252 -43.02 30.95 -83.17
N LEU A 253 -43.15 29.65 -82.93
CA LEU A 253 -42.83 28.61 -83.90
C LEU A 253 -44.14 28.02 -84.43
N SER A 254 -44.39 28.22 -85.72
CA SER A 254 -45.51 27.60 -86.45
C SER A 254 -45.05 26.30 -87.11
N LEU A 255 -45.77 25.21 -86.84
CA LEU A 255 -45.62 23.91 -87.51
C LEU A 255 -46.80 23.66 -88.45
#